data_AF-A0A1L7CIZ3-F1
#
_entry.id   AF-A0A1L7CIZ3-F1
#
_cell.length_a   1.000
_cell.length_b   1.000
_cell.length_c   1.000
_cell.angle_alpha   90.00
_cell.angle_beta   90.00
_cell.angle_gamma   90.00
#
_symmetry.space_group_name_H-M   'P 1'
#
loop_
_entity.id
_entity.type
_entity.pdbx_description
1 polymer ?
#
loop_
_entity_poly.entity_id
_entity_poly.type
_entity_poly.pdbx_seq_one_letter_code
_entity_poly.pdbx_strand_id
1 'polypeptide(L)' 'MSFESLIVKLKDGTTCYFAAGSVVGDPSQRVDNLRFAIENGTQFKSVDESGVEREFNGYDVANYHLT' A
#
# COMPACT_ATOMS: atom_id res chain seq x y z
N MET A 1 -15.72 -7.14 13.30
CA MET A 1 -14.37 -7.41 12.76
C MET A 1 -14.14 -6.39 11.67
N SER A 2 -13.37 -5.35 11.95
CA SER A 2 -13.10 -4.27 11.00
C SER A 2 -11.99 -4.74 10.07
N PHE A 3 -12.34 -5.05 8.82
CA PHE A 3 -11.34 -5.30 7.78
C PHE A 3 -10.87 -3.94 7.30
N GLU A 4 -9.83 -3.41 7.95
CA GLU A 4 -9.23 -2.16 7.51
C GLU A 4 -8.71 -2.35 6.07
N SER A 5 -9.08 -1.43 5.19
CA SER A 5 -8.72 -1.44 3.77
C SER A 5 -7.89 -0.20 3.47
N LEU A 6 -6.73 -0.40 2.86
CA LEU A 6 -5.77 0.63 2.47
C LEU A 6 -5.93 0.90 0.97
N ILE A 7 -6.39 2.10 0.64
CA ILE A 7 -6.56 2.58 -0.73
C ILE A 7 -5.38 3.48 -1.05
N VAL A 8 -4.64 3.21 -2.13
CA VAL A 8 -3.50 4.01 -2.56
C VAL A 8 -3.78 4.59 -3.93
N LYS A 9 -3.69 5.91 -4.06
CA LYS A 9 -3.81 6.62 -5.34
C LYS A 9 -2.44 7.09 -5.78
N LEU A 10 -2.06 6.68 -6.98
CA LEU A 10 -0.84 7.11 -7.63
C LEU A 10 -1.08 8.38 -8.46
N LYS A 11 0.01 9.10 -8.74
CA LYS A 11 0.01 10.35 -9.50
C LYS A 11 -0.36 10.14 -10.98
N ASP A 12 -0.16 8.94 -11.52
CA ASP A 12 -0.59 8.59 -12.88
C ASP A 12 -2.12 8.41 -13.00
N GLY A 13 -2.84 8.38 -11.87
CA GLY A 13 -4.28 8.14 -11.81
C GLY A 13 -4.65 6.70 -11.43
N THR A 14 -3.69 5.78 -11.35
CA THR A 14 -3.91 4.42 -10.87
C THR A 14 -4.35 4.43 -9.40
N THR A 15 -5.38 3.65 -9.07
CA THR A 15 -5.83 3.41 -7.70
C THR A 15 -5.69 1.93 -7.37
N CYS A 16 -4.94 1.61 -6.31
CA CYS A 16 -4.69 0.27 -5.82
C CYS A 16 -5.41 0.05 -4.49
N TYR A 17 -5.87 -1.17 -4.25
CA TYR A 17 -6.70 -1.53 -3.11
C TYR A 17 -6.08 -2.70 -2.36
N PHE A 18 -5.63 -2.41 -1.15
CA PHE A 18 -4.92 -3.33 -0.30
C PHE A 18 -5.77 -3.67 0.92
N ALA A 19 -5.79 -4.93 1.33
CA ALA A 19 -6.18 -5.24 2.70
C ALA A 19 -5.14 -4.63 3.66
N ALA A 20 -5.55 -3.87 4.67
CA ALA A 20 -4.63 -3.25 5.63
C ALA A 20 -4.12 -4.23 6.71
N GLY A 21 -4.44 -5.53 6.56
CA GLY A 21 -3.88 -6.59 7.40
C GLY A 21 -2.36 -6.74 7.25
N SER A 22 -1.78 -7.57 8.12
CA SER A 22 -0.36 -7.91 8.06
C SER A 22 0.03 -8.41 6.67
N VAL A 23 1.16 -7.95 6.17
CA VAL A 23 1.75 -8.48 4.95
C VAL A 23 2.17 -9.92 5.24
N VAL A 24 1.81 -10.86 4.36
CA VAL A 24 2.26 -12.26 4.50
C VAL A 24 3.79 -12.28 4.54
N GLY A 25 4.36 -12.73 5.67
CA GLY A 25 5.80 -12.84 5.87
C GLY A 25 6.46 -11.65 6.56
N ASP A 26 5.77 -10.53 6.76
CA ASP A 26 6.32 -9.37 7.49
C ASP A 26 5.33 -8.92 8.58
N PRO A 27 5.73 -8.91 9.87
CA PRO A 27 4.85 -8.47 10.96
C PRO A 27 4.53 -6.97 10.90
N SER A 28 5.26 -6.21 10.08
CA SER A 28 5.06 -4.77 9.88
C SER A 28 3.71 -4.51 9.19
N GLN A 29 3.01 -3.46 9.62
CA GLN A 29 1.76 -3.09 8.96
C GLN A 29 2.04 -2.58 7.55
N ARG A 30 1.15 -2.95 6.62
CA ARG A 30 1.26 -2.51 5.23
C ARG A 30 1.28 -0.99 5.09
N VAL A 31 0.56 -0.30 5.96
CA VAL A 31 0.50 1.16 6.03
C VAL A 31 1.85 1.76 6.41
N ASP A 32 2.56 1.19 7.40
CA ASP A 32 3.90 1.64 7.78
C ASP A 32 4.90 1.47 6.64
N ASN A 33 4.85 0.34 5.93
CA ASN A 33 5.69 0.10 4.75
C ASN A 33 5.40 1.10 3.64
N LEU A 34 4.12 1.43 3.40
CA LEU A 34 3.73 2.44 2.42
C LEU A 34 4.25 3.81 2.83
N ARG A 35 4.06 4.18 4.08
CA ARG A 35 4.50 5.46 4.62
C ARG A 35 6.02 5.59 4.52
N PHE A 36 6.77 4.55 4.88
CA PHE A 36 8.22 4.51 4.72
C PHE A 36 8.63 4.69 3.26
N ALA A 37 7.93 4.03 2.33
CA ALA A 37 8.19 4.18 0.90
C ALA A 37 7.95 5.61 0.41
N ILE A 38 6.87 6.26 0.85
CA ILE A 38 6.58 7.66 0.51
C ILE A 38 7.64 8.60 1.07
N GLU A 39 8.04 8.40 2.34
CA GLU A 39 9.02 9.25 3.02
C GLU A 39 10.43 9.09 2.43
N ASN A 40 10.82 7.87 2.03
CA ASN A 40 12.17 7.56 1.55
C ASN A 40 12.29 7.45 0.02
N GLY A 41 11.18 7.47 -0.72
CA GLY A 41 11.16 7.23 -2.17
C GLY A 41 11.54 5.82 -2.59
N THR A 42 11.35 4.85 -1.70
CA THR A 42 11.66 3.45 -1.98
C THR A 42 10.50 2.77 -2.71
N GLN A 43 10.76 1.58 -3.26
CA GLN A 43 9.72 0.77 -3.88
C GLN A 43 8.84 0.14 -2.79
N PHE A 44 7.54 0.37 -2.90
CA PHE A 44 6.52 -0.32 -2.14
C PHE A 44 6.06 -1.54 -2.93
N LYS A 45 6.18 -2.73 -2.33
CA LYS A 45 5.69 -3.98 -2.90
C LYS A 45 4.66 -4.61 -1.97
N SER A 46 3.46 -4.86 -2.47
CA SER A 46 2.42 -5.52 -1.69
C SER A 46 1.38 -6.24 -2.54
N VAL A 47 0.55 -7.06 -1.90
CA VAL A 47 -0.47 -7.86 -2.57
C VAL A 47 -1.84 -7.21 -2.36
N ASP A 48 -2.51 -6.82 -3.43
CA ASP A 48 -3.87 -6.25 -3.39
C ASP A 48 -4.92 -7.28 -2.94
N GLU A 49 -6.15 -6.82 -2.70
CA GLU A 49 -7.27 -7.68 -2.31
C GLU A 49 -7.54 -8.84 -3.27
N SER A 50 -7.17 -8.70 -4.54
CA SER A 50 -7.31 -9.72 -5.57
C SER A 50 -6.19 -10.79 -5.55
N GLY A 51 -5.24 -10.71 -4.61
CA GLY A 51 -4.09 -11.62 -4.57
C GLY A 51 -3.00 -11.31 -5.60
N VAL A 52 -3.06 -10.13 -6.23
CA VAL A 52 -2.09 -9.68 -7.24
C VAL A 52 -0.99 -8.87 -6.58
N GLU A 53 0.27 -9.23 -6.82
CA GLU A 53 1.42 -8.42 -6.43
C GLU A 53 1.44 -7.10 -7.23
N ARG A 54 1.42 -5.97 -6.52
CA ARG A 54 1.66 -4.63 -7.05
C ARG A 54 2.96 -4.07 -6.48
N GLU A 55 3.67 -3.37 -7.34
CA GLU A 55 4.89 -2.65 -7.00
C GLU A 55 4.82 -1.25 -7.61
N PHE A 56 5.14 -0.23 -6.81
CA PHE A 56 5.25 1.16 -7.26
C PHE A 56 6.23 1.93 -6.38
N ASN A 57 6.72 3.08 -6.87
CA ASN A 57 7.58 3.95 -6.07
C ASN A 57 6.73 4.79 -5.10
N GLY A 58 7.18 4.94 -3.85
CA GLY A 58 6.49 5.79 -2.88
C GLY A 58 6.38 7.26 -3.31
N TYR A 59 7.31 7.78 -4.11
CA TYR A 59 7.20 9.12 -4.70
C TYR A 59 6.12 9.24 -5.77
N ASP A 60 5.67 8.13 -6.36
CA ASP A 60 4.54 8.14 -7.28
C ASP A 60 3.20 8.12 -6.56
N VAL A 61 3.18 7.96 -5.24
CA VAL A 61 1.95 8.03 -4.45
C VAL A 61 1.48 9.49 -4.36
N ALA A 62 0.23 9.72 -4.76
CA ALA A 62 -0.44 11.00 -4.62
C ALA A 62 -1.13 11.12 -3.26
N ASN A 63 -1.84 10.08 -2.84
CA ASN A 63 -2.43 9.98 -1.49
C ASN A 63 -2.72 8.52 -1.14
N TYR A 64 -2.99 8.27 0.15
CA TYR A 64 -3.53 7.01 0.62
C TYR A 64 -4.64 7.25 1.64
N HIS A 65 -5.55 6.29 1.76
CA HIS A 65 -6.68 6.33 2.67
C HIS A 65 -6.83 4.98 3.37
N LEU A 66 -7.06 5.00 4.68
CA LEU A 66 -7.33 3.82 5.49
C LEU A 66 -8.80 3.86 5.93
N THR A 67 -9.54 2.80 5.65
CA THR A 67 -10.99 2.68 5.90
C THR A 67 -11.31 1.47 6.74
#